data_AF-A0A1I2GFF2-F1
#
_entry.id   AF-A0A1I2GFF2-F1
#
_cell.length_a   1.000
_cell.length_b   1.000
_cell.length_c   1.000
_cell.angle_alpha   90.00
_cell.angle_beta   90.00
_cell.angle_gamma   90.00
#
_symmetry.space_group_name_H-M   'P 1'
#
loop_
_entity.id
_entity.type
_entity.pdbx_description
1 polymer ?
#
loop_
_entity_poly.entity_id
_entity_poly.type
_entity_poly.pdbx_seq_one_letter_code
_entity_poly.pdbx_strand_id
1 'polypeptide(L)'
;MPRVSHRWCAAMLLLATCGRGEPEPADLQALRLPTGALLSPDGAWLFVTNSNLDLGVKTSTLVVLNLRALDQAFAEPPAPADAELSSVTPCRVSEAMSKETGAEGQEVVECDERYFIQREHSVRLTSGAGNIALDRPIGDEGPWRLLVPSSLEERAVTWIDVLREAGGIEVDCGQDAEGECDAAHSLQRLGNDPAAARLPSDPARIFVDREGYRFAYLPHLLGARMTLIALDAEYGPKITDITEASEGFFATEPLGKGVLAGGFAVDQRACDPDDPPPSTEGCTRPLLYASHRFWPGVRLFSVETGRDTIARFGNHWLLGVNPYAAGDRPFMGEVEFLDPEVGDRLLAVHTTPPSLSLVDTSLGPSGEPLNDPIDSVALCHNPNLLAIHRPKQGEAIAFISCYSDDEVAAVALGSFSVIATIPVDDGPNELVVDEARRKLYVVHTLASTIGVVELDSASPRRLQMIRRIGLGG
;
A
#
# COMPACT_ATOMS: atom_id res chain seq x y z
N MET A 1 -85.89 -6.93 -3.83
CA MET A 1 -84.65 -7.09 -3.03
C MET A 1 -84.08 -8.49 -3.27
N PRO A 2 -83.01 -8.61 -4.06
CA PRO A 2 -82.12 -9.77 -3.97
C PRO A 2 -80.67 -9.36 -3.73
N ARG A 3 -79.97 -10.14 -2.90
CA ARG A 3 -78.56 -9.96 -2.51
C ARG A 3 -77.64 -10.28 -3.68
N VAL A 4 -76.71 -9.36 -3.95
CA VAL A 4 -75.64 -9.49 -4.95
C VAL A 4 -74.52 -10.37 -4.36
N SER A 5 -74.20 -11.48 -5.05
CA SER A 5 -73.04 -12.32 -4.77
C SER A 5 -71.86 -11.87 -5.63
N HIS A 6 -70.80 -11.35 -5.00
CA HIS A 6 -69.51 -11.12 -5.62
C HIS A 6 -68.64 -12.39 -5.54
N ARG A 7 -68.27 -12.95 -6.69
CA ARG A 7 -67.14 -13.88 -6.82
C ARG A 7 -66.01 -13.14 -7.52
N TRP A 8 -65.00 -12.78 -6.74
CA TRP A 8 -63.80 -12.11 -7.22
C TRP A 8 -62.82 -13.13 -7.81
N CYS A 9 -62.29 -12.78 -8.98
CA CYS A 9 -61.17 -13.44 -9.63
C CYS A 9 -59.94 -13.41 -8.72
N ALA A 10 -59.32 -14.57 -8.50
CA ALA A 10 -57.99 -14.65 -7.92
C ALA A 10 -56.98 -14.21 -8.99
N ALA A 11 -56.44 -13.00 -8.85
CA ALA A 11 -55.26 -12.56 -9.58
C ALA A 11 -54.02 -13.11 -8.86
N MET A 12 -53.27 -13.99 -9.54
CA MET A 12 -51.91 -14.33 -9.14
C MET A 12 -51.04 -13.08 -9.30
N LEU A 13 -50.67 -12.45 -8.18
CA LEU A 13 -49.58 -11.50 -8.14
C LEU A 13 -48.26 -12.28 -8.10
N LEU A 14 -47.57 -12.33 -9.24
CA LEU A 14 -46.14 -12.58 -9.31
C LEU A 14 -45.42 -11.39 -8.66
N LEU A 15 -44.98 -11.56 -7.41
CA LEU A 15 -43.97 -10.69 -6.81
C LEU A 15 -42.63 -11.05 -7.43
N ALA A 16 -42.22 -10.31 -8.46
CA ALA A 16 -40.82 -10.21 -8.84
C ALA A 16 -40.11 -9.41 -7.74
N THR A 17 -39.57 -10.10 -6.75
CA THR A 17 -38.61 -9.53 -5.81
C THR A 17 -37.28 -9.40 -6.56
N CYS A 18 -36.82 -8.17 -6.80
CA CYS A 18 -35.43 -7.91 -7.19
C CYS A 18 -34.54 -8.29 -6.00
N GLY A 19 -34.11 -9.54 -5.97
CA GLY A 19 -33.10 -10.03 -5.04
C GLY A 19 -31.73 -9.50 -5.42
N ARG A 20 -31.30 -8.40 -4.81
CA ARG A 20 -29.91 -8.36 -4.36
C ARG A 20 -29.95 -8.98 -2.97
N GLY A 21 -29.48 -10.23 -2.87
CA GLY A 21 -29.24 -10.84 -1.56
C GLY A 21 -28.28 -9.95 -0.75
N GLU A 22 -28.24 -10.15 0.57
CA GLU A 22 -27.15 -9.55 1.35
C GLU A 22 -25.80 -9.92 0.71
N PRO A 23 -24.81 -9.00 0.70
CA PRO A 23 -23.49 -9.33 0.20
C PRO A 23 -22.96 -10.57 0.92
N GLU A 24 -22.32 -11.48 0.19
CA GLU A 24 -21.68 -12.63 0.81
C GLU A 24 -20.43 -12.18 1.59
N PRO A 25 -20.00 -12.95 2.61
CA PRO A 25 -18.71 -12.75 3.24
C PRO A 25 -17.58 -12.87 2.19
N ALA A 26 -16.54 -12.05 2.34
CA ALA A 26 -15.41 -12.09 1.43
C ALA A 26 -14.70 -13.46 1.47
N ASP A 27 -14.30 -13.97 0.30
CA ASP A 27 -13.51 -15.20 0.21
C ASP A 27 -12.08 -14.95 0.70
N LEU A 28 -11.58 -15.89 1.50
CA LEU A 28 -10.27 -15.83 2.15
C LEU A 28 -9.20 -16.62 1.38
N GLN A 29 -9.54 -17.14 0.20
CA GLN A 29 -8.61 -17.76 -0.76
C GLN A 29 -8.60 -17.09 -2.13
N ALA A 30 -9.18 -15.90 -2.27
CA ALA A 30 -9.23 -15.17 -3.54
C ALA A 30 -8.46 -13.86 -3.47
N LEU A 31 -7.98 -13.40 -4.62
CA LEU A 31 -7.59 -12.01 -4.82
C LEU A 31 -8.82 -11.24 -5.31
N ARG A 32 -9.13 -10.12 -4.67
CA ARG A 32 -10.24 -9.24 -5.04
C ARG A 32 -9.90 -7.81 -4.71
N LEU A 33 -9.76 -6.97 -5.74
CA LEU A 33 -9.38 -5.57 -5.58
C LEU A 33 -8.20 -5.39 -4.60
N PRO A 34 -7.07 -6.13 -4.78
CA PRO A 34 -5.96 -6.04 -3.86
C PRO A 34 -5.35 -4.64 -3.89
N THR A 35 -5.09 -4.05 -2.73
CA THR A 35 -4.68 -2.63 -2.58
C THR A 35 -3.38 -2.44 -1.83
N GLY A 36 -2.91 -3.48 -1.13
CA GLY A 36 -1.67 -3.47 -0.39
C GLY A 36 -1.04 -4.86 -0.36
N ALA A 37 0.27 -4.88 -0.20
CA ALA A 37 1.05 -6.10 -0.05
C ALA A 37 2.31 -5.82 0.77
N LEU A 38 2.78 -6.84 1.47
CA LEU A 38 3.99 -6.79 2.28
C LEU A 38 4.68 -8.15 2.24
N LEU A 39 5.96 -8.14 1.89
CA LEU A 39 6.83 -9.32 2.00
C LEU A 39 7.19 -9.56 3.47
N SER A 40 7.08 -10.79 3.93
CA SER A 40 7.52 -11.14 5.27
C SER A 40 9.04 -10.94 5.42
N PRO A 41 9.55 -10.59 6.61
CA PRO A 41 10.99 -10.42 6.85
C PRO A 41 11.88 -11.62 6.47
N ASP A 42 11.35 -12.84 6.55
CA ASP A 42 12.06 -14.06 6.14
C ASP A 42 11.89 -14.41 4.65
N GLY A 43 11.09 -13.62 3.92
CA GLY A 43 10.75 -13.83 2.52
C GLY A 43 9.92 -15.10 2.26
N ALA A 44 9.33 -15.75 3.26
CA ALA A 44 8.54 -16.96 3.03
C ALA A 44 7.09 -16.67 2.62
N TRP A 45 6.57 -15.47 2.92
CA TRP A 45 5.16 -15.12 2.80
C TRP A 45 4.97 -13.76 2.15
N LEU A 46 3.90 -13.64 1.36
CA LEU A 46 3.39 -12.35 0.89
C LEU A 46 2.02 -12.12 1.51
N PHE A 47 1.93 -11.13 2.37
CA PHE A 47 0.67 -10.65 2.93
C PHE A 47 0.02 -9.71 1.92
N VAL A 48 -1.27 -9.89 1.63
CA VAL A 48 -1.99 -9.08 0.64
C VAL A 48 -3.32 -8.65 1.21
N THR A 49 -3.60 -7.35 1.17
CA THR A 49 -4.90 -6.80 1.55
C THR A 49 -5.78 -6.68 0.31
N ASN A 50 -6.92 -7.37 0.36
CA ASN A 50 -8.01 -7.20 -0.58
C ASN A 50 -8.95 -6.11 -0.07
N SER A 51 -9.15 -5.09 -0.87
CA SER A 51 -10.10 -4.05 -0.53
C SER A 51 -11.53 -4.49 -0.80
N ASN A 52 -12.47 -3.64 -0.39
CA ASN A 52 -13.90 -3.80 -0.66
C ASN A 52 -14.46 -2.45 -1.16
N LEU A 53 -13.71 -1.79 -2.05
CA LEU A 53 -14.04 -0.44 -2.54
C LEU A 53 -15.32 -0.42 -3.38
N ASP A 54 -15.66 -1.53 -4.01
CA ASP A 54 -16.88 -1.69 -4.78
C ASP A 54 -18.09 -2.13 -3.94
N LEU A 55 -17.88 -2.39 -2.64
CA LEU A 55 -18.89 -2.90 -1.71
C LEU A 55 -19.58 -4.18 -2.20
N GLY A 56 -18.87 -4.99 -2.99
CA GLY A 56 -19.38 -6.24 -3.55
C GLY A 56 -19.50 -7.37 -2.52
N VAL A 57 -18.75 -7.27 -1.42
CA VAL A 57 -18.74 -8.23 -0.30
C VAL A 57 -18.95 -7.49 1.03
N LYS A 58 -19.09 -8.21 2.15
CA LYS A 58 -19.30 -7.58 3.47
C LYS A 58 -18.04 -6.88 4.03
N THR A 59 -16.86 -7.43 3.76
CA THR A 59 -15.61 -7.06 4.43
C THR A 59 -14.42 -7.06 3.48
N SER A 60 -13.34 -6.38 3.88
CA SER A 60 -12.02 -6.56 3.26
C SER A 60 -11.36 -7.85 3.78
N THR A 61 -10.27 -8.30 3.17
CA THR A 61 -9.49 -9.44 3.67
C THR A 61 -8.01 -9.16 3.70
N LEU A 62 -7.31 -9.81 4.62
CA LEU A 62 -5.89 -10.10 4.53
C LEU A 62 -5.77 -11.55 4.06
N VAL A 63 -5.16 -11.78 2.90
CA VAL A 63 -4.82 -13.12 2.42
C VAL A 63 -3.31 -13.33 2.46
N VAL A 64 -2.88 -14.57 2.67
CA VAL A 64 -1.45 -14.89 2.84
C VAL A 64 -1.00 -15.91 1.81
N LEU A 65 -0.10 -15.49 0.93
CA LEU A 65 0.47 -16.36 -0.11
C LEU A 65 1.74 -17.02 0.38
N ASN A 66 1.85 -18.34 0.17
CA ASN A 66 3.08 -19.11 0.40
C ASN A 66 4.04 -18.96 -0.78
N LEU A 67 5.10 -18.17 -0.60
CA LEU A 67 6.06 -17.92 -1.68
C LEU A 67 6.94 -19.13 -2.00
N ARG A 68 7.13 -20.06 -1.06
CA ARG A 68 7.86 -21.31 -1.36
C ARG A 68 7.06 -22.22 -2.29
N ALA A 69 5.75 -22.30 -2.09
CA ALA A 69 4.87 -23.04 -3.00
C ALA A 69 4.84 -22.39 -4.39
N LEU A 70 4.86 -21.05 -4.43
CA LEU A 70 4.98 -20.29 -5.68
C LEU A 70 6.29 -20.59 -6.41
N ASP A 71 7.43 -20.59 -5.70
CA ASP A 71 8.75 -20.92 -6.27
C ASP A 71 8.77 -22.33 -6.86
N GLN A 72 8.17 -23.30 -6.16
CA GLN A 72 8.04 -24.68 -6.64
C GLN A 72 7.23 -24.74 -7.93
N ALA A 73 6.08 -24.07 -7.97
CA ALA A 73 5.25 -24.03 -9.18
C ALA A 73 5.95 -23.34 -10.35
N PHE A 74 6.75 -22.30 -10.09
CA PHE A 74 7.46 -21.56 -11.14
C PHE A 74 8.65 -22.31 -11.73
N ALA A 75 9.18 -23.29 -11.00
CA ALA A 75 10.24 -24.18 -11.47
C ALA A 75 9.73 -25.25 -12.45
N GLU A 76 8.43 -25.58 -12.40
CA GLU A 76 7.80 -26.55 -13.28
C GLU A 76 7.36 -25.90 -14.62
N PRO A 77 7.35 -26.66 -15.73
CA PRO A 77 6.76 -26.18 -16.98
C PRO A 77 5.27 -25.86 -16.80
N PRO A 78 4.78 -24.73 -17.33
CA PRO A 78 3.36 -24.40 -17.26
C PRO A 78 2.53 -25.38 -18.09
N ALA A 79 1.27 -25.59 -17.68
CA ALA A 79 0.33 -26.32 -18.51
C ALA A 79 -0.02 -25.56 -19.81
N PRO A 80 -0.53 -26.26 -20.84
CA PRO A 80 -1.14 -25.62 -22.00
C PRO A 80 -2.29 -24.68 -21.61
N ALA A 81 -2.59 -23.70 -22.45
CA ALA A 81 -3.52 -22.63 -22.11
C ALA A 81 -4.98 -23.09 -21.87
N ASP A 82 -5.38 -24.21 -22.48
CA ASP A 82 -6.70 -24.83 -22.32
C ASP A 82 -6.77 -25.81 -21.14
N ALA A 83 -5.68 -26.00 -20.39
CA ALA A 83 -5.63 -26.93 -19.28
C ALA A 83 -6.46 -26.45 -18.08
N GLU A 84 -7.13 -27.40 -17.42
CA GLU A 84 -7.73 -27.20 -16.11
C GLU A 84 -6.63 -27.14 -15.04
N LEU A 85 -6.70 -26.13 -14.17
CA LEU A 85 -5.74 -25.93 -13.09
C LEU A 85 -6.10 -26.79 -11.88
N SER A 86 -5.07 -27.23 -11.17
CA SER A 86 -5.19 -28.05 -9.95
C SER A 86 -4.07 -27.73 -8.99
N SER A 87 -4.11 -28.28 -7.76
CA SER A 87 -3.03 -28.10 -6.80
C SER A 87 -1.69 -28.70 -7.25
N VAL A 88 -1.69 -29.64 -8.19
CA VAL A 88 -0.48 -30.26 -8.76
C VAL A 88 0.03 -29.45 -9.96
N THR A 89 -0.89 -28.86 -10.72
CA THR A 89 -0.59 -28.05 -11.89
C THR A 89 -1.32 -26.71 -11.77
N PRO A 90 -0.82 -25.79 -10.93
CA PRO A 90 -1.55 -24.58 -10.57
C PRO A 90 -1.38 -23.45 -11.60
N CYS A 91 -0.51 -23.63 -12.59
CA CYS A 91 -0.15 -22.61 -13.58
C CYS A 91 -0.29 -23.12 -15.02
N ARG A 92 -0.68 -22.22 -15.93
CA ARG A 92 -0.78 -22.46 -17.37
C ARG A 92 -0.33 -21.25 -18.18
N VAL A 93 -0.07 -21.46 -19.47
CA VAL A 93 0.14 -20.36 -20.41
C VAL A 93 -1.12 -19.51 -20.52
N SER A 94 -1.00 -18.18 -20.44
CA SER A 94 -2.14 -17.26 -20.59
C SER A 94 -2.44 -16.97 -22.06
N GLU A 95 -3.71 -17.08 -22.48
CA GLU A 95 -4.15 -16.71 -23.84
C GLU A 95 -4.40 -15.20 -24.02
N ALA A 96 -4.63 -14.48 -22.92
CA ALA A 96 -5.13 -13.09 -22.93
C ALA A 96 -4.03 -12.08 -23.30
N MET A 97 -2.86 -12.18 -22.66
CA MET A 97 -1.78 -11.20 -22.83
C MET A 97 -1.18 -11.19 -24.25
N SER A 98 -1.26 -12.32 -24.95
CA SER A 98 -0.84 -12.45 -26.36
C SER A 98 -1.66 -11.61 -27.34
N LYS A 99 -2.85 -11.12 -26.96
CA LYS A 99 -3.73 -10.32 -27.83
C LYS A 99 -3.74 -8.83 -27.51
N GLU A 100 -3.53 -8.44 -26.25
CA GLU A 100 -3.76 -7.06 -25.80
C GLU A 100 -2.53 -6.15 -25.88
N THR A 101 -1.32 -6.69 -25.72
CA THR A 101 -0.09 -5.86 -25.67
C THR A 101 0.53 -5.61 -27.05
N GLY A 102 0.08 -6.28 -28.11
CA GLY A 102 0.72 -6.21 -29.44
C GLY A 102 2.19 -6.65 -29.46
N ALA A 103 2.73 -7.11 -28.33
CA ALA A 103 4.08 -7.61 -28.18
C ALA A 103 4.12 -9.06 -28.68
N GLU A 104 4.48 -9.24 -29.95
CA GLU A 104 4.80 -10.57 -30.49
C GLU A 104 5.88 -11.23 -29.60
N GLY A 105 5.49 -12.21 -28.77
CA GLY A 105 6.42 -13.17 -28.18
C GLY A 105 6.57 -13.21 -26.64
N GLN A 106 5.78 -12.49 -25.84
CA GLN A 106 5.80 -12.66 -24.38
C GLN A 106 4.71 -13.61 -23.89
N GLU A 107 5.07 -14.88 -23.75
CA GLU A 107 4.24 -15.90 -23.14
C GLU A 107 4.22 -15.69 -21.61
N VAL A 108 3.16 -15.07 -21.10
CA VAL A 108 2.92 -14.92 -19.65
C VAL A 108 2.21 -16.17 -19.14
N VAL A 109 2.64 -16.66 -17.99
CA VAL A 109 2.02 -17.81 -17.32
C VAL A 109 1.12 -17.28 -16.20
N GLU A 110 -0.15 -17.69 -16.22
CA GLU A 110 -1.12 -17.38 -15.18
C GLU A 110 -1.27 -18.57 -14.22
N CYS A 111 -1.47 -18.26 -12.94
CA CYS A 111 -1.60 -19.25 -11.89
C CYS A 111 -2.84 -18.96 -11.03
N ASP A 112 -3.57 -20.00 -10.67
CA ASP A 112 -4.72 -19.90 -9.77
C ASP A 112 -4.25 -19.65 -8.34
N GLU A 113 -4.60 -18.49 -7.81
CA GLU A 113 -4.16 -17.98 -6.51
C GLU A 113 -4.59 -18.88 -5.35
N ARG A 114 -5.69 -19.64 -5.50
CA ARG A 114 -6.27 -20.46 -4.43
C ARG A 114 -5.34 -21.57 -3.97
N TYR A 115 -4.38 -21.96 -4.81
CA TYR A 115 -3.37 -22.96 -4.48
C TYR A 115 -2.15 -22.39 -3.75
N PHE A 116 -2.02 -21.07 -3.68
CA PHE A 116 -0.93 -20.40 -2.98
C PHE A 116 -1.40 -19.68 -1.71
N ILE A 117 -2.67 -19.25 -1.67
CA ILE A 117 -3.27 -18.63 -0.47
C ILE A 117 -3.59 -19.69 0.59
N GLN A 118 -3.00 -19.54 1.78
CA GLN A 118 -3.27 -20.38 2.94
C GLN A 118 -4.48 -19.83 3.72
N ARG A 119 -5.64 -20.47 3.55
CA ARG A 119 -6.92 -20.06 4.14
C ARG A 119 -6.85 -19.89 5.66
N GLU A 120 -6.09 -20.75 6.32
CA GLU A 120 -5.88 -20.79 7.77
C GLU A 120 -5.11 -19.58 8.32
N HIS A 121 -4.42 -18.84 7.45
CA HIS A 121 -3.66 -17.63 7.81
C HIS A 121 -4.34 -16.36 7.30
N SER A 122 -5.48 -16.48 6.62
CA SER A 122 -6.24 -15.35 6.09
C SER A 122 -7.34 -14.90 7.05
N VAL A 123 -7.52 -13.58 7.20
CA VAL A 123 -8.53 -12.97 8.09
C VAL A 123 -9.35 -11.91 7.36
N ARG A 124 -10.53 -11.58 7.92
CA ARG A 124 -11.41 -10.51 7.44
C ARG A 124 -11.16 -9.22 8.21
N LEU A 125 -11.18 -8.12 7.49
CA LEU A 125 -10.90 -6.78 7.95
C LEU A 125 -12.08 -5.86 7.70
N THR A 126 -12.11 -4.74 8.41
CA THR A 126 -13.01 -3.63 8.07
C THR A 126 -12.85 -3.21 6.61
N SER A 127 -13.96 -2.95 5.93
CA SER A 127 -13.98 -2.62 4.50
C SER A 127 -13.11 -1.43 4.12
N GLY A 128 -12.50 -1.52 2.93
CA GLY A 128 -11.64 -0.47 2.40
C GLY A 128 -10.21 -0.54 2.91
N ALA A 129 -9.71 -1.76 3.17
CA ALA A 129 -8.32 -2.01 3.56
C ALA A 129 -7.33 -1.39 2.54
N GLY A 130 -6.29 -0.75 3.06
CA GLY A 130 -5.21 -0.10 2.33
C GLY A 130 -3.88 -0.87 2.41
N ASN A 131 -2.77 -0.14 2.50
CA ASN A 131 -1.43 -0.73 2.59
C ASN A 131 -1.21 -1.44 3.93
N ILE A 132 -0.14 -2.23 4.01
CA ILE A 132 0.26 -2.94 5.22
C ILE A 132 1.57 -2.32 5.70
N ALA A 133 1.64 -1.89 6.97
CA ALA A 133 2.91 -1.59 7.61
C ALA A 133 3.28 -2.67 8.62
N LEU A 134 4.59 -2.85 8.83
CA LEU A 134 5.14 -3.87 9.71
C LEU A 134 5.79 -3.23 10.94
N ASP A 135 5.35 -3.68 12.11
CA ASP A 135 5.97 -3.44 13.40
C ASP A 135 6.59 -4.74 13.96
N ARG A 136 7.59 -4.60 14.84
CA ARG A 136 8.28 -5.67 15.56
C ARG A 136 8.28 -5.37 17.07
N PRO A 137 7.19 -5.69 17.80
CA PRO A 137 6.97 -5.19 19.16
C PRO A 137 8.03 -5.61 20.19
N ILE A 138 8.68 -6.76 19.98
CA ILE A 138 9.77 -7.25 20.84
C ILE A 138 11.05 -7.52 20.03
N GLY A 139 11.24 -6.78 18.93
CA GLY A 139 12.37 -6.93 18.01
C GLY A 139 12.27 -8.15 17.10
N ASP A 140 13.41 -8.56 16.54
CA ASP A 140 13.48 -9.56 15.46
C ASP A 140 13.08 -10.99 15.87
N GLU A 141 13.10 -11.29 17.17
CA GLU A 141 12.69 -12.57 17.75
C GLU A 141 11.18 -12.59 18.07
N GLY A 142 10.50 -11.46 17.92
CA GLY A 142 9.07 -11.31 18.21
C GLY A 142 8.10 -11.77 17.15
N PRO A 143 6.80 -11.55 17.38
CA PRO A 143 5.82 -11.63 16.31
C PRO A 143 6.05 -10.48 15.31
N TRP A 144 5.59 -10.68 14.09
CA TRP A 144 5.44 -9.58 13.14
C TRP A 144 4.07 -8.97 13.33
N ARG A 145 4.00 -7.69 13.67
CA ARG A 145 2.73 -6.99 13.86
C ARG A 145 2.39 -6.19 12.60
N LEU A 146 1.36 -6.62 11.89
CA LEU A 146 0.84 -5.92 10.72
C LEU A 146 -0.11 -4.82 11.19
N LEU A 147 -0.05 -3.64 10.59
CA LEU A 147 -1.04 -2.59 10.74
C LEU A 147 -1.68 -2.29 9.39
N VAL A 148 -3.01 -2.36 9.33
CA VAL A 148 -3.79 -2.18 8.11
C VAL A 148 -4.87 -1.12 8.32
N PRO A 149 -4.77 0.05 7.66
CA PRO A 149 -5.82 1.06 7.70
C PRO A 149 -6.97 0.66 6.77
N SER A 150 -8.19 0.92 7.22
CA SER A 150 -9.43 0.72 6.46
C SER A 150 -10.23 2.01 6.36
N SER A 151 -10.75 2.31 5.17
CA SER A 151 -11.29 3.64 4.84
C SER A 151 -12.83 3.74 4.86
N LEU A 152 -13.56 2.61 4.80
CA LEU A 152 -15.02 2.60 4.65
C LEU A 152 -15.73 2.31 5.97
N GLU A 153 -16.97 2.80 6.08
CA GLU A 153 -17.97 2.68 7.16
C GLU A 153 -17.45 2.75 8.61
N GLU A 154 -16.65 1.77 9.01
CA GLU A 154 -16.12 1.61 10.36
C GLU A 154 -14.69 2.16 10.58
N ARG A 155 -14.02 2.72 9.57
CA ARG A 155 -12.72 3.45 9.62
C ARG A 155 -11.84 3.08 10.83
N ALA A 156 -10.90 2.19 10.61
CA ALA A 156 -10.04 1.66 11.64
C ALA A 156 -8.60 1.49 11.14
N VAL A 157 -7.67 1.34 12.07
CA VAL A 157 -6.42 0.61 11.81
C VAL A 157 -6.54 -0.72 12.54
N THR A 158 -6.63 -1.82 11.78
CA THR A 158 -6.59 -3.17 12.35
C THR A 158 -5.13 -3.57 12.54
N TRP A 159 -4.77 -4.08 13.72
CA TRP A 159 -3.45 -4.64 13.97
C TRP A 159 -3.53 -6.15 14.17
N ILE A 160 -2.57 -6.89 13.63
CA ILE A 160 -2.60 -8.35 13.52
C ILE A 160 -1.20 -8.87 13.85
N ASP A 161 -1.09 -9.76 14.83
CA ASP A 161 0.17 -10.43 15.15
C ASP A 161 0.32 -11.69 14.31
N VAL A 162 1.50 -11.85 13.71
CA VAL A 162 1.91 -13.05 13.00
C VAL A 162 2.99 -13.74 13.81
N LEU A 163 2.60 -14.82 14.49
CA LEU A 163 3.50 -15.66 15.25
C LEU A 163 4.23 -16.61 14.30
N ARG A 164 5.50 -16.88 14.57
CA ARG A 164 6.33 -17.78 13.76
C ARG A 164 6.43 -19.12 14.45
N GLU A 165 6.04 -20.17 13.75
CA GLU A 165 6.08 -21.54 14.26
C GLU A 165 7.03 -22.42 13.44
N ALA A 166 7.33 -23.62 13.95
CA ALA A 166 8.14 -24.59 13.23
C ALA A 166 7.42 -25.06 11.95
N GLY A 167 7.71 -24.42 10.82
CA GLY A 167 7.19 -24.78 9.50
C GLY A 167 6.03 -23.93 8.99
N GLY A 168 5.66 -22.85 9.69
CA GLY A 168 4.54 -22.01 9.29
C GLY A 168 4.46 -20.69 10.06
N ILE A 169 3.28 -20.07 10.00
CA ILE A 169 2.92 -18.90 10.78
C ILE A 169 1.56 -19.14 11.43
N GLU A 170 1.25 -18.40 12.48
CA GLU A 170 -0.09 -18.25 13.02
C GLU A 170 -0.46 -16.77 12.94
N VAL A 171 -1.70 -16.47 12.52
CA VAL A 171 -2.20 -15.11 12.42
C VAL A 171 -3.22 -14.91 13.53
N ASP A 172 -3.01 -13.88 14.35
CA ASP A 172 -3.83 -13.56 15.53
C ASP A 172 -4.22 -12.08 15.56
N CYS A 173 -5.52 -11.85 15.50
CA CYS A 173 -6.16 -10.57 15.79
C CYS A 173 -7.41 -10.79 16.66
N GLY A 174 -7.39 -11.84 17.51
CA GLY A 174 -8.55 -12.27 18.30
C GLY A 174 -9.72 -12.74 17.44
N GLN A 175 -9.44 -13.24 16.23
CA GLN A 175 -10.48 -13.52 15.24
C GLN A 175 -11.46 -14.62 15.68
N ASP A 176 -12.71 -14.50 15.21
CA ASP A 176 -13.74 -15.53 15.41
C ASP A 176 -13.59 -16.74 14.47
N ALA A 177 -14.57 -17.66 14.49
CA ALA A 177 -14.54 -18.86 13.66
C ALA A 177 -14.66 -18.56 12.15
N GLU A 178 -15.23 -17.41 11.82
CA GLU A 178 -15.35 -16.88 10.48
C GLU A 178 -14.05 -16.17 10.03
N GLY A 179 -13.20 -15.78 10.97
CA GLY A 179 -11.94 -15.09 10.74
C GLY A 179 -12.07 -13.55 10.81
N GLU A 180 -13.13 -13.01 11.40
CA GLU A 180 -13.29 -11.58 11.63
C GLU A 180 -12.49 -11.13 12.86
N CYS A 181 -11.56 -10.18 12.70
CA CYS A 181 -10.79 -9.64 13.81
C CYS A 181 -11.67 -8.96 14.86
N ASP A 182 -11.31 -9.07 16.13
CA ASP A 182 -12.10 -8.49 17.21
C ASP A 182 -11.95 -6.96 17.34
N ALA A 183 -12.75 -6.37 18.22
CA ALA A 183 -12.72 -4.93 18.47
C ALA A 183 -11.47 -4.46 19.24
N ALA A 184 -10.77 -5.33 19.98
CA ALA A 184 -9.54 -4.99 20.70
C ALA A 184 -8.37 -4.77 19.72
N HIS A 185 -8.43 -5.44 18.58
CA HIS A 185 -7.46 -5.32 17.48
C HIS A 185 -7.79 -4.20 16.48
N SER A 186 -8.77 -3.33 16.80
CA SER A 186 -9.27 -2.28 15.91
C SER A 186 -9.11 -0.87 16.53
N LEU A 187 -8.19 -0.08 15.99
CA LEU A 187 -7.96 1.30 16.42
C LEU A 187 -8.92 2.26 15.69
N GLN A 188 -9.93 2.75 16.39
CA GLN A 188 -10.94 3.65 15.80
C GLN A 188 -10.97 5.04 16.42
N ARG A 189 -10.44 5.21 17.63
CA ARG A 189 -10.59 6.44 18.42
C ARG A 189 -9.34 6.78 19.19
N LEU A 190 -9.13 8.08 19.36
CA LEU A 190 -8.07 8.63 20.19
C LEU A 190 -8.13 8.00 21.59
N GLY A 191 -6.99 7.47 22.03
CA GLY A 191 -6.85 6.88 23.34
C GLY A 191 -7.62 5.58 23.60
N ASN A 192 -8.24 4.98 22.57
CA ASN A 192 -9.23 3.91 22.71
C ASN A 192 -10.46 4.31 23.55
N ASP A 193 -10.76 5.62 23.62
CA ASP A 193 -11.89 6.16 24.37
C ASP A 193 -13.13 6.33 23.44
N PRO A 194 -14.26 5.66 23.71
CA PRO A 194 -15.51 5.80 22.94
C PRO A 194 -16.01 7.25 22.82
N ALA A 195 -15.72 8.11 23.79
CA ALA A 195 -16.12 9.51 23.80
C ALA A 195 -15.14 10.43 23.05
N ALA A 196 -13.93 9.95 22.73
CA ALA A 196 -12.91 10.74 22.07
C ALA A 196 -13.06 10.79 20.55
N ALA A 197 -12.23 11.64 19.93
CA ALA A 197 -12.21 11.85 18.50
C ALA A 197 -12.00 10.54 17.75
N ARG A 198 -12.79 10.34 16.67
CA ARG A 198 -12.66 9.19 15.78
C ARG A 198 -11.50 9.42 14.81
N LEU A 199 -10.90 8.32 14.37
CA LEU A 199 -9.99 8.28 13.23
C LEU A 199 -10.61 9.07 12.04
N PRO A 200 -9.88 10.05 11.46
CA PRO A 200 -10.37 10.82 10.34
C PRO A 200 -10.69 9.95 9.10
N SER A 201 -11.46 10.51 8.16
CA SER A 201 -11.78 9.82 6.91
C SER A 201 -10.55 9.65 6.03
N ASP A 202 -10.68 8.77 5.03
CA ASP A 202 -9.74 8.62 3.93
C ASP A 202 -8.29 8.41 4.40
N PRO A 203 -8.03 7.44 5.30
CA PRO A 203 -6.65 7.09 5.64
C PRO A 203 -5.90 6.73 4.37
N ALA A 204 -4.70 7.30 4.22
CA ALA A 204 -3.83 7.04 3.09
C ALA A 204 -2.89 5.87 3.43
N ARG A 205 -1.57 6.05 3.34
CA ARG A 205 -0.60 4.98 3.62
C ARG A 205 -0.05 5.08 5.03
N ILE A 206 -0.25 4.04 5.83
CA ILE A 206 0.39 3.94 7.15
C ILE A 206 1.87 3.65 7.00
N PHE A 207 2.71 4.32 7.80
CA PHE A 207 4.15 4.09 7.89
C PHE A 207 4.52 3.77 9.33
N VAL A 208 5.40 2.79 9.55
CA VAL A 208 5.95 2.47 10.87
C VAL A 208 7.38 2.98 10.92
N ASP A 209 7.72 3.64 12.02
CA ASP A 209 9.08 4.07 12.33
C ASP A 209 10.12 2.94 12.18
N ARG A 210 11.30 3.27 11.67
CA ARG A 210 12.41 2.34 11.42
C ARG A 210 13.56 2.49 12.41
N GLU A 211 13.58 3.55 13.23
CA GLU A 211 14.71 3.85 14.13
C GLU A 211 14.43 3.50 15.61
N GLY A 212 13.30 2.88 15.90
CA GLY A 212 12.98 2.36 17.24
C GLY A 212 12.32 3.37 18.16
N TYR A 213 11.80 4.48 17.65
CA TYR A 213 10.94 5.41 18.39
C TYR A 213 9.53 4.84 18.67
N ARG A 214 9.15 3.72 18.03
CA ARG A 214 7.91 2.95 18.33
C ARG A 214 6.61 3.69 17.97
N PHE A 215 6.60 4.42 16.85
CA PHE A 215 5.39 5.08 16.35
C PHE A 215 4.99 4.60 14.95
N ALA A 216 3.70 4.70 14.64
CA ALA A 216 3.18 4.67 13.28
C ALA A 216 2.46 5.97 12.94
N TYR A 217 2.54 6.34 11.67
CA TYR A 217 2.09 7.62 11.13
C TYR A 217 1.08 7.36 10.03
N LEU A 218 -0.10 7.95 10.17
CA LEU A 218 -1.20 7.76 9.24
C LEU A 218 -1.67 9.11 8.68
N PRO A 219 -1.17 9.52 7.51
CA PRO A 219 -1.72 10.64 6.79
C PRO A 219 -3.15 10.34 6.29
N HIS A 220 -3.94 11.39 6.15
CA HIS A 220 -5.28 11.31 5.56
C HIS A 220 -5.32 12.04 4.23
N LEU A 221 -5.93 11.43 3.22
CA LEU A 221 -6.04 11.98 1.86
C LEU A 221 -6.78 13.32 1.87
N LEU A 222 -7.73 13.51 2.78
CA LEU A 222 -8.54 14.72 2.90
C LEU A 222 -8.59 15.22 4.35
N GLY A 223 -8.97 16.48 4.52
CA GLY A 223 -9.21 17.08 5.84
C GLY A 223 -7.97 17.65 6.54
N ALA A 224 -6.82 17.64 5.88
CA ALA A 224 -5.56 18.21 6.38
C ALA A 224 -5.05 17.63 7.71
N ARG A 225 -5.29 16.34 7.98
CA ARG A 225 -4.94 15.69 9.25
C ARG A 225 -3.85 14.62 9.12
N MET A 226 -3.11 14.44 10.21
CA MET A 226 -2.21 13.33 10.48
C MET A 226 -2.66 12.65 11.78
N THR A 227 -2.61 11.32 11.81
CA THR A 227 -2.83 10.51 13.02
C THR A 227 -1.52 9.86 13.44
N LEU A 228 -1.20 9.95 14.74
CA LEU A 228 -0.07 9.27 15.38
C LEU A 228 -0.56 8.09 16.22
N ILE A 229 0.13 6.98 16.09
CA ILE A 229 -0.15 5.74 16.82
C ILE A 229 1.12 5.34 17.57
N ALA A 230 1.05 5.28 18.90
CA ALA A 230 2.09 4.65 19.70
C ALA A 230 1.96 3.12 19.60
N LEU A 231 3.07 2.42 19.36
CA LEU A 231 3.09 0.97 19.10
C LEU A 231 3.40 0.13 20.35
N ASP A 232 3.90 0.76 21.41
CA ASP A 232 4.38 0.14 22.65
C ASP A 232 3.54 0.52 23.88
N ALA A 233 2.30 0.99 23.68
CA ALA A 233 1.38 1.24 24.78
C ALA A 233 0.99 -0.07 25.50
N GLU A 234 0.60 0.05 26.77
CA GLU A 234 0.40 -1.06 27.73
C GLU A 234 -0.49 -2.21 27.20
N TYR A 235 -1.47 -1.90 26.34
CA TYR A 235 -2.44 -2.86 25.80
C TYR A 235 -2.34 -3.00 24.26
N GLY A 236 -1.14 -2.81 23.72
CA GLY A 236 -0.90 -2.81 22.27
C GLY A 236 -1.02 -1.41 21.66
N PRO A 237 -1.05 -1.32 20.31
CA PRO A 237 -1.07 -0.04 19.61
C PRO A 237 -2.22 0.87 20.06
N LYS A 238 -1.98 2.19 20.07
CA LYS A 238 -2.95 3.18 20.53
C LYS A 238 -2.80 4.48 19.77
N ILE A 239 -3.92 5.05 19.30
CA ILE A 239 -3.91 6.42 18.74
C ILE A 239 -3.64 7.39 19.88
N THR A 240 -2.54 8.14 19.82
CA THR A 240 -2.13 9.10 20.85
C THR A 240 -2.34 10.55 20.45
N ASP A 241 -2.34 10.83 19.15
CA ASP A 241 -2.58 12.17 18.63
C ASP A 241 -3.30 12.13 17.27
N ILE A 242 -4.18 13.11 17.08
CA ILE A 242 -4.83 13.40 15.80
C ILE A 242 -4.77 14.91 15.64
N THR A 243 -4.00 15.38 14.66
CA THR A 243 -3.86 16.82 14.45
C THR A 243 -5.21 17.45 14.11
N GLU A 244 -5.49 18.62 14.67
CA GLU A 244 -6.73 19.34 14.42
C GLU A 244 -6.81 19.86 12.97
N ALA A 245 -8.00 19.80 12.36
CA ALA A 245 -8.17 20.29 10.99
C ALA A 245 -7.89 21.78 10.84
N SER A 246 -8.23 22.57 11.86
CA SER A 246 -7.99 24.03 11.92
C SER A 246 -6.51 24.38 11.91
N GLU A 247 -5.65 23.45 12.34
CA GLU A 247 -4.21 23.62 12.34
C GLU A 247 -3.58 23.40 10.97
N GLY A 248 -4.32 22.78 10.03
CA GLY A 248 -3.89 22.57 8.65
C GLY A 248 -2.56 21.81 8.56
N PHE A 249 -2.47 20.61 9.15
CA PHE A 249 -1.24 19.82 9.13
C PHE A 249 -0.74 19.63 7.69
N PHE A 250 -1.63 19.31 6.75
CA PHE A 250 -1.30 19.40 5.33
C PHE A 250 -1.74 20.74 4.75
N ALA A 251 -0.85 21.36 3.96
CA ALA A 251 -1.12 22.62 3.30
C ALA A 251 -2.25 22.48 2.27
N THR A 252 -3.09 23.50 2.21
CA THR A 252 -4.15 23.62 1.22
C THR A 252 -3.56 23.83 -0.17
N GLU A 253 -4.27 23.30 -1.17
CA GLU A 253 -3.99 23.51 -2.58
C GLU A 253 -3.80 25.00 -2.95
N PRO A 254 -2.71 25.38 -3.64
CA PRO A 254 -2.37 26.77 -3.93
C PRO A 254 -3.18 27.42 -5.09
N LEU A 255 -3.95 26.63 -5.86
CA LEU A 255 -4.60 27.10 -7.12
C LEU A 255 -5.97 27.78 -6.96
N GLY A 256 -6.25 28.39 -5.81
CA GLY A 256 -7.44 29.23 -5.63
C GLY A 256 -8.79 28.50 -5.62
N LYS A 257 -8.81 27.16 -5.71
CA LYS A 257 -9.98 26.33 -5.39
C LYS A 257 -10.00 25.84 -3.95
N GLY A 258 -8.90 25.97 -3.20
CA GLY A 258 -8.82 26.11 -1.73
C GLY A 258 -9.49 25.08 -0.83
N VAL A 259 -10.04 23.98 -1.33
CA VAL A 259 -10.83 23.04 -0.52
C VAL A 259 -10.07 21.75 -0.20
N LEU A 260 -9.09 21.38 -1.04
CA LEU A 260 -8.37 20.13 -0.90
C LEU A 260 -7.07 20.33 -0.11
N ALA A 261 -6.91 19.50 0.92
CA ALA A 261 -5.74 19.44 1.78
C ALA A 261 -5.65 18.04 2.40
N GLY A 262 -4.49 17.41 2.31
CA GLY A 262 -4.24 16.07 2.82
C GLY A 262 -2.85 15.56 2.46
N GLY A 263 -2.50 14.40 2.98
CA GLY A 263 -1.23 13.73 2.77
C GLY A 263 -1.41 12.36 2.15
N PHE A 264 -0.30 11.76 1.72
CA PHE A 264 -0.35 10.46 1.04
C PHE A 264 0.60 9.42 1.63
N ALA A 265 1.90 9.71 1.67
CA ALA A 265 2.92 8.81 2.19
C ALA A 265 3.80 9.53 3.22
N VAL A 266 4.45 8.74 4.08
CA VAL A 266 5.46 9.19 5.04
C VAL A 266 6.70 8.33 4.84
N ASP A 267 7.88 8.95 4.92
CA ASP A 267 9.13 8.22 5.10
C ASP A 267 10.02 8.93 6.13
N GLN A 268 11.00 8.21 6.65
CA GLN A 268 11.86 8.65 7.75
C GLN A 268 13.29 8.85 7.28
N ARG A 269 13.86 10.00 7.64
CA ARG A 269 15.28 10.24 7.48
C ARG A 269 16.01 9.59 8.65
N ALA A 270 17.02 8.78 8.38
CA ALA A 270 17.94 8.31 9.42
C ALA A 270 18.57 9.48 10.20
N CYS A 271 18.86 9.23 11.47
CA CYS A 271 19.56 10.14 12.36
C CYS A 271 20.93 9.56 12.72
N ASP A 272 21.99 10.23 12.24
CA ASP A 272 23.36 9.92 12.66
C ASP A 272 23.63 10.55 14.03
N PRO A 273 23.92 9.78 15.10
CA PRO A 273 24.23 10.33 16.42
C PRO A 273 25.49 11.20 16.44
N ASP A 274 26.41 11.01 15.49
CA ASP A 274 27.64 11.79 15.39
C ASP A 274 27.43 13.14 14.65
N ASP A 275 26.39 13.25 13.82
CA ASP A 275 26.00 14.47 13.11
C ASP A 275 24.46 14.63 13.02
N PRO A 276 23.77 14.79 14.18
CA PRO A 276 22.31 14.77 14.22
C PRO A 276 21.73 16.11 13.77
N PRO A 277 20.65 16.13 12.95
CA PRO A 277 19.93 17.35 12.67
C PRO A 277 19.39 17.98 13.97
N PRO A 278 19.49 19.31 14.18
CA PRO A 278 19.00 19.95 15.41
C PRO A 278 17.52 19.64 15.68
N SER A 279 16.71 19.54 14.63
CA SER A 279 15.31 19.12 14.68
C SER A 279 15.06 17.75 15.31
N THR A 280 16.07 16.87 15.42
CA THR A 280 15.97 15.55 16.09
C THR A 280 16.33 15.55 17.58
N GLU A 281 16.81 16.69 18.11
CA GLU A 281 17.32 16.80 19.50
C GLU A 281 18.39 15.75 19.86
N GLY A 282 19.29 15.45 18.92
CA GLY A 282 20.33 14.44 19.13
C GLY A 282 19.78 13.02 19.01
N CYS A 283 18.97 12.77 17.98
CA CYS A 283 18.32 11.48 17.73
C CYS A 283 17.41 10.98 18.87
N THR A 284 16.84 11.88 19.66
CA THR A 284 15.84 11.52 20.68
C THR A 284 14.41 11.56 20.15
N ARG A 285 14.23 12.05 18.92
CA ARG A 285 12.97 12.04 18.18
C ARG A 285 13.20 11.91 16.67
N PRO A 286 12.25 11.32 15.93
CA PRO A 286 12.41 11.05 14.50
C PRO A 286 12.38 12.33 13.66
N LEU A 287 12.97 12.30 12.46
CA LEU A 287 12.74 13.32 11.44
C LEU A 287 12.01 12.71 10.24
N LEU A 288 10.79 13.19 10.00
CA LEU A 288 9.84 12.55 9.08
C LEU A 288 9.45 13.50 7.96
N TYR A 289 9.22 12.91 6.79
CA TYR A 289 8.80 13.58 5.58
C TYR A 289 7.45 13.00 5.16
N ALA A 290 6.41 13.84 5.15
CA ALA A 290 5.10 13.45 4.63
C ALA A 290 4.83 14.13 3.28
N SER A 291 4.49 13.37 2.25
CA SER A 291 4.08 13.95 0.96
C SER A 291 2.71 14.60 1.07
N HIS A 292 2.58 15.81 0.53
CA HIS A 292 1.28 16.48 0.43
C HIS A 292 0.52 15.97 -0.77
N ARG A 293 -0.71 15.47 -0.61
CA ARG A 293 -1.49 14.96 -1.75
C ARG A 293 -1.87 16.06 -2.75
N PHE A 294 -2.19 17.25 -2.25
CA PHE A 294 -2.73 18.37 -3.05
C PHE A 294 -1.87 19.64 -3.02
N TRP A 295 -0.63 19.53 -2.56
CA TRP A 295 0.34 20.61 -2.60
C TRP A 295 1.69 20.04 -3.08
N PRO A 296 2.45 20.72 -3.95
CA PRO A 296 3.57 20.10 -4.67
C PRO A 296 4.87 20.08 -3.84
N GLY A 297 4.87 19.30 -2.77
CA GLY A 297 6.05 19.08 -1.95
C GLY A 297 5.79 18.26 -0.69
N VAL A 298 6.62 18.47 0.33
CA VAL A 298 6.66 17.66 1.56
C VAL A 298 6.51 18.50 2.82
N ARG A 299 5.91 17.89 3.84
CA ARG A 299 5.86 18.38 5.22
C ARG A 299 6.97 17.71 6.01
N LEU A 300 7.80 18.50 6.67
CA LEU A 300 8.73 18.01 7.69
C LEU A 300 8.09 18.11 9.07
N PHE A 301 8.21 17.04 9.85
CA PHE A 301 7.67 16.93 11.19
C PHE A 301 8.43 15.91 12.03
N SER A 302 8.09 15.85 13.31
CA SER A 302 8.62 14.92 14.30
C SER A 302 7.56 14.62 15.35
N VAL A 303 7.95 13.88 16.39
CA VAL A 303 7.12 13.53 17.54
C VAL A 303 7.81 14.01 18.80
N GLU A 304 7.06 14.65 19.69
CA GLU A 304 7.51 14.87 21.06
C GLU A 304 7.36 13.55 21.82
N THR A 305 8.39 12.70 21.81
CA THR A 305 8.37 11.32 22.33
C THR A 305 7.99 11.20 23.81
N GLY A 306 8.14 12.26 24.61
CA GLY A 306 7.68 12.30 26.00
C GLY A 306 6.20 12.62 26.19
N ARG A 307 5.49 13.01 25.13
CA ARG A 307 4.06 13.37 25.15
C ARG A 307 3.24 12.60 24.11
N ASP A 308 3.90 11.87 23.21
CA ASP A 308 3.31 11.17 22.08
C ASP A 308 2.44 12.07 21.20
N THR A 309 2.94 13.28 20.92
CA THR A 309 2.26 14.31 20.11
C THR A 309 3.11 14.77 18.94
N ILE A 310 2.45 15.13 17.84
CA ILE A 310 3.11 15.56 16.60
C ILE A 310 3.67 16.99 16.73
N ALA A 311 4.95 17.16 16.37
CA ALA A 311 5.64 18.45 16.27
C ALA A 311 5.93 18.81 14.80
N ARG A 312 5.66 20.04 14.38
CA ARG A 312 5.78 20.49 12.97
C ARG A 312 6.98 21.40 12.75
N PHE A 313 7.67 21.23 11.62
CA PHE A 313 8.87 22.03 11.31
C PHE A 313 8.78 22.86 10.02
N GLY A 314 8.10 22.40 8.97
CA GLY A 314 7.99 23.22 7.76
C GLY A 314 7.32 22.54 6.56
N ASN A 315 7.02 23.33 5.52
CA ASN A 315 6.68 22.83 4.18
C ASN A 315 7.88 23.11 3.26
N HIS A 316 8.22 22.16 2.40
CA HIS A 316 9.26 22.32 1.37
C HIS A 316 8.69 22.02 0.00
N TRP A 317 8.80 22.98 -0.92
CA TRP A 317 8.37 22.82 -2.30
C TRP A 317 9.33 21.88 -3.02
N LEU A 318 8.79 20.89 -3.72
CA LEU A 318 9.61 19.94 -4.49
C LEU A 318 9.46 20.07 -6.00
N LEU A 319 8.54 20.92 -6.46
CA LEU A 319 8.41 21.25 -7.88
C LEU A 319 8.86 22.67 -8.15
N GLY A 320 9.79 22.82 -9.10
CA GLY A 320 10.13 24.09 -9.74
C GLY A 320 9.18 24.48 -10.88
N VAL A 321 8.23 23.60 -11.24
CA VAL A 321 7.21 23.90 -12.25
C VAL A 321 6.05 24.67 -11.64
N ASN A 322 5.46 25.55 -12.45
CA ASN A 322 4.31 26.32 -12.06
C ASN A 322 3.09 25.40 -11.85
N PRO A 323 2.63 25.15 -10.60
CA PRO A 323 1.48 24.29 -10.37
C PRO A 323 0.21 24.89 -10.99
N TYR A 324 0.16 26.21 -11.23
CA TYR A 324 -0.95 26.91 -11.89
C TYR A 324 -1.14 26.50 -13.35
N ALA A 325 -0.17 25.83 -13.97
CA ALA A 325 -0.28 25.28 -15.32
C ALA A 325 -0.79 23.82 -15.36
N ALA A 326 -0.83 23.13 -14.21
CA ALA A 326 -1.31 21.75 -14.12
C ALA A 326 -2.82 21.72 -13.83
N GLY A 327 -3.59 21.25 -14.81
CA GLY A 327 -5.06 21.13 -14.72
C GLY A 327 -5.53 20.03 -13.78
N ASP A 328 -4.72 18.98 -13.62
CA ASP A 328 -5.13 17.74 -12.95
C ASP A 328 -4.63 17.62 -11.52
N ARG A 329 -5.35 16.83 -10.73
CA ARG A 329 -5.05 16.49 -9.34
C ARG A 329 -5.09 14.98 -9.20
N PRO A 330 -4.31 14.40 -8.27
CA PRO A 330 -3.45 15.03 -7.24
C PRO A 330 -2.06 15.43 -7.74
N PHE A 331 -1.27 16.13 -6.91
CA PHE A 331 0.09 16.58 -7.27
C PHE A 331 1.17 15.57 -6.90
N MET A 332 1.15 15.04 -5.67
CA MET A 332 2.20 14.15 -5.16
C MET A 332 1.67 12.75 -4.91
N GLY A 333 2.54 11.77 -5.13
CA GLY A 333 2.39 10.38 -4.70
C GLY A 333 3.36 10.06 -3.57
N GLU A 334 3.98 8.89 -3.66
CA GLU A 334 4.92 8.36 -2.67
C GLU A 334 6.23 9.15 -2.60
N VAL A 335 6.88 9.05 -1.44
CA VAL A 335 8.23 9.53 -1.18
C VAL A 335 9.01 8.40 -0.51
N GLU A 336 10.27 8.22 -0.89
CA GLU A 336 11.14 7.21 -0.26
C GLU A 336 12.59 7.71 -0.27
N PHE A 337 13.32 7.54 0.83
CA PHE A 337 14.74 7.79 0.88
C PHE A 337 15.50 6.76 0.05
N LEU A 338 16.41 7.24 -0.80
CA LEU A 338 17.20 6.37 -1.67
C LEU A 338 18.05 5.41 -0.84
N ASP A 339 18.72 5.93 0.19
CA ASP A 339 19.36 5.15 1.24
C ASP A 339 18.72 5.51 2.59
N PRO A 340 17.85 4.64 3.15
CA PRO A 340 17.17 4.91 4.41
C PRO A 340 18.11 4.94 5.61
N GLU A 341 19.34 4.42 5.52
CA GLU A 341 20.33 4.43 6.60
C GLU A 341 21.15 5.73 6.63
N VAL A 342 21.08 6.54 5.56
CA VAL A 342 21.85 7.79 5.42
C VAL A 342 20.93 9.01 5.36
N GLY A 343 19.86 8.94 4.56
CA GLY A 343 18.86 10.00 4.46
C GLY A 343 19.32 11.27 3.74
N ASP A 344 20.33 11.19 2.86
CA ASP A 344 20.86 12.34 2.10
C ASP A 344 20.18 12.56 0.73
N ARG A 345 19.40 11.58 0.26
CA ARG A 345 18.64 11.65 -0.99
C ARG A 345 17.24 11.12 -0.80
N LEU A 346 16.25 11.92 -1.20
CA LEU A 346 14.84 11.56 -1.20
C LEU A 346 14.33 11.50 -2.64
N LEU A 347 13.62 10.42 -2.98
CA LEU A 347 12.84 10.32 -4.20
C LEU A 347 11.41 10.79 -3.92
N ALA A 348 10.84 11.58 -4.82
CA ALA A 348 9.46 12.04 -4.71
C ALA A 348 8.70 11.84 -6.02
N VAL A 349 7.61 11.07 -5.96
CA VAL A 349 6.70 10.89 -7.09
C VAL A 349 5.77 12.09 -7.19
N HIS A 350 5.73 12.68 -8.37
CA HIS A 350 4.75 13.67 -8.76
C HIS A 350 3.73 13.01 -9.67
N THR A 351 2.50 12.87 -9.17
CA THR A 351 1.37 12.38 -9.98
C THR A 351 1.01 13.39 -11.06
N THR A 352 1.08 14.69 -10.74
CA THR A 352 0.83 15.77 -11.70
C THR A 352 1.80 16.93 -11.49
N PRO A 353 2.56 17.38 -12.51
CA PRO A 353 2.81 16.66 -13.75
C PRO A 353 3.60 15.34 -13.48
N PRO A 354 3.34 14.28 -14.25
CA PRO A 354 4.01 12.99 -14.05
C PRO A 354 5.54 13.06 -14.11
N SER A 355 6.18 12.91 -12.96
CA SER A 355 7.64 12.92 -12.84
C SER A 355 8.13 12.30 -11.54
N LEU A 356 9.39 11.87 -11.53
CA LEU A 356 10.12 11.51 -10.32
C LEU A 356 11.19 12.57 -10.07
N SER A 357 11.21 13.17 -8.88
CA SER A 357 12.26 14.11 -8.48
C SER A 357 13.28 13.43 -7.58
N LEU A 358 14.55 13.78 -7.78
CA LEU A 358 15.64 13.51 -6.85
C LEU A 358 15.89 14.76 -6.01
N VAL A 359 15.78 14.62 -4.70
CA VAL A 359 15.88 15.74 -3.74
C VAL A 359 17.11 15.53 -2.87
N ASP A 360 17.98 16.54 -2.80
CA ASP A 360 19.11 16.58 -1.87
C ASP A 360 18.61 16.90 -0.46
N THR A 361 18.75 15.93 0.44
CA THR A 361 18.42 16.03 1.87
C THR A 361 19.66 15.90 2.75
N SER A 362 20.85 16.11 2.18
CA SER A 362 22.09 16.24 2.96
C SER A 362 21.99 17.45 3.91
N LEU A 363 22.79 17.42 4.97
CA LEU A 363 22.76 18.48 5.97
C LEU A 363 23.48 19.72 5.46
N GLY A 364 22.79 20.85 5.51
CA GLY A 364 23.35 22.15 5.16
C GLY A 364 24.20 22.74 6.30
N PRO A 365 24.71 23.97 6.13
CA PRO A 365 25.56 24.62 7.13
C PRO A 365 24.91 24.84 8.51
N SER A 366 23.58 24.81 8.59
CA SER A 366 22.82 24.90 9.86
C SER A 366 22.62 23.55 10.54
N GLY A 367 23.06 22.45 9.93
CA GLY A 367 22.77 21.07 10.37
C GLY A 367 21.36 20.58 10.00
N GLU A 368 20.54 21.39 9.35
CA GLU A 368 19.22 20.96 8.86
C GLU A 368 19.32 20.47 7.41
N PRO A 369 18.46 19.52 6.98
CA PRO A 369 18.44 19.06 5.59
C PRO A 369 18.19 20.19 4.58
N LEU A 370 18.90 20.15 3.44
CA LEU A 370 18.76 21.14 2.36
C LEU A 370 17.37 21.13 1.72
N ASN A 371 16.82 19.94 1.46
CA ASN A 371 15.53 19.71 0.79
C ASN A 371 15.45 20.38 -0.60
N ASP A 372 16.52 20.28 -1.38
CA ASP A 372 16.63 20.93 -2.70
C ASP A 372 16.38 19.92 -3.82
N PRO A 373 15.37 20.13 -4.71
CA PRO A 373 15.20 19.29 -5.89
C PRO A 373 16.36 19.50 -6.87
N ILE A 374 17.16 18.45 -7.10
CA ILE A 374 18.40 18.54 -7.91
C ILE A 374 18.27 17.87 -9.28
N ASP A 375 17.33 16.96 -9.46
CA ASP A 375 17.05 16.33 -10.76
C ASP A 375 15.59 15.89 -10.87
N SER A 376 15.10 15.70 -12.10
CA SER A 376 13.76 15.19 -12.39
C SER A 376 13.74 14.38 -13.68
N VAL A 377 12.96 13.28 -13.68
CA VAL A 377 12.71 12.49 -14.88
C VAL A 377 11.20 12.37 -15.11
N ALA A 378 10.77 12.53 -16.36
CA ALA A 378 9.37 12.37 -16.74
C ALA A 378 8.94 10.90 -16.62
N LEU A 379 7.69 10.70 -16.20
CA LEU A 379 7.08 9.37 -16.04
C LEU A 379 5.85 9.21 -16.96
N CYS A 380 5.30 8.00 -17.00
CA CYS A 380 3.98 7.68 -17.56
C CYS A 380 2.84 8.34 -16.75
N HIS A 381 1.60 8.29 -17.23
CA HIS A 381 0.47 8.98 -16.61
C HIS A 381 0.08 8.39 -15.25
N ASN A 382 -0.41 9.28 -14.38
CA ASN A 382 -0.88 8.97 -13.03
C ASN A 382 0.09 8.10 -12.20
N PRO A 383 1.40 8.45 -12.12
CA PRO A 383 2.32 7.73 -11.28
C PRO A 383 1.97 7.98 -9.81
N ASN A 384 2.03 6.94 -8.98
CA ASN A 384 1.52 7.06 -7.60
C ASN A 384 2.42 6.43 -6.54
N LEU A 385 2.80 5.16 -6.70
CA LEU A 385 3.64 4.44 -5.74
C LEU A 385 5.01 4.14 -6.32
N LEU A 386 6.02 4.03 -5.46
CA LEU A 386 7.38 3.72 -5.81
C LEU A 386 7.94 2.63 -4.89
N ALA A 387 8.79 1.76 -5.44
CA ALA A 387 9.59 0.83 -4.66
C ALA A 387 11.00 0.76 -5.24
N ILE A 388 12.02 0.71 -4.38
CA ILE A 388 13.42 0.76 -4.82
C ILE A 388 14.06 -0.63 -4.67
N HIS A 389 14.54 -1.17 -5.80
CA HIS A 389 15.41 -2.34 -5.85
C HIS A 389 16.87 -1.92 -5.58
N ARG A 390 17.46 -2.47 -4.52
CA ARG A 390 18.80 -2.18 -4.00
C ARG A 390 19.66 -3.46 -3.98
N PRO A 391 20.07 -3.98 -5.15
CA PRO A 391 20.86 -5.19 -5.19
C PRO A 391 22.24 -4.94 -4.56
N LYS A 392 22.80 -5.96 -3.88
CA LYS A 392 24.17 -5.89 -3.30
C LYS A 392 25.25 -5.56 -4.33
N GLN A 393 25.01 -5.89 -5.60
CA GLN A 393 25.87 -5.60 -6.73
C GLN A 393 25.00 -5.15 -7.91
N GLY A 394 25.41 -4.08 -8.58
CA GLY A 394 24.68 -3.49 -9.69
C GLY A 394 24.08 -2.13 -9.32
N GLU A 395 23.29 -1.61 -10.24
CA GLU A 395 22.62 -0.31 -10.11
C GLU A 395 21.28 -0.46 -9.38
N ALA A 396 20.98 0.48 -8.49
CA ALA A 396 19.67 0.59 -7.86
C ALA A 396 18.63 1.11 -8.86
N ILE A 397 17.43 0.55 -8.82
CA ILE A 397 16.34 0.88 -9.75
C ILE A 397 15.11 1.24 -8.94
N ALA A 398 14.52 2.41 -9.20
CA ALA A 398 13.19 2.73 -8.70
C ALA A 398 12.14 2.20 -9.69
N PHE A 399 11.14 1.50 -9.17
CA PHE A 399 9.95 1.10 -9.91
C PHE A 399 8.79 1.98 -9.49
N ILE A 400 8.06 2.54 -10.44
CA ILE A 400 6.94 3.45 -10.19
C ILE A 400 5.68 2.91 -10.87
N SER A 401 4.60 2.76 -10.12
CA SER A 401 3.31 2.32 -10.68
C SER A 401 2.62 3.46 -11.41
N CYS A 402 2.29 3.24 -12.68
CA CYS A 402 1.53 4.16 -13.52
C CYS A 402 0.11 3.63 -13.70
N TYR A 403 -0.74 3.95 -12.73
CA TYR A 403 -2.04 3.33 -12.53
C TYR A 403 -2.97 3.40 -13.75
N SER A 404 -2.90 4.47 -14.54
CA SER A 404 -3.81 4.71 -15.68
C SER A 404 -3.30 4.20 -17.02
N ASP A 405 -2.02 3.84 -17.10
CA ASP A 405 -1.39 3.34 -18.33
C ASP A 405 -1.16 1.81 -18.27
N ASP A 406 -1.51 1.15 -17.15
CA ASP A 406 -1.29 -0.29 -16.92
C ASP A 406 0.18 -0.71 -17.09
N GLU A 407 1.06 0.16 -16.57
CA GLU A 407 2.50 0.07 -16.72
C GLU A 407 3.24 0.30 -15.39
N VAL A 408 4.45 -0.23 -15.32
CA VAL A 408 5.45 0.13 -14.30
C VAL A 408 6.66 0.76 -14.98
N ALA A 409 7.01 1.99 -14.62
CA ALA A 409 8.24 2.63 -15.06
C ALA A 409 9.43 2.16 -14.22
N ALA A 410 10.53 1.76 -14.87
CA ALA A 410 11.79 1.42 -14.22
C ALA A 410 12.81 2.54 -14.45
N VAL A 411 13.25 3.20 -13.39
CA VAL A 411 14.21 4.32 -13.41
C VAL A 411 15.53 3.86 -12.82
N ALA A 412 16.59 3.91 -13.63
CA ALA A 412 17.96 3.70 -13.19
C ALA A 412 18.41 4.89 -12.33
N LEU A 413 18.78 4.66 -11.07
CA LEU A 413 19.08 5.74 -10.12
C LEU A 413 20.50 6.32 -10.26
N GLY A 414 21.41 5.63 -10.93
CA GLY A 414 22.76 6.14 -11.21
C GLY A 414 22.77 7.17 -12.34
N SER A 415 22.04 6.90 -13.43
CA SER A 415 21.87 7.85 -14.55
C SER A 415 20.62 8.73 -14.45
N PHE A 416 19.75 8.46 -13.47
CA PHE A 416 18.45 9.10 -13.24
C PHE A 416 17.57 9.19 -14.50
N SER A 417 17.40 8.04 -15.17
CA SER A 417 16.66 7.94 -16.44
C SER A 417 15.76 6.72 -16.46
N VAL A 418 14.59 6.83 -17.11
CA VAL A 418 13.73 5.67 -17.40
C VAL A 418 14.48 4.72 -18.34
N ILE A 419 14.68 3.47 -17.91
CA ILE A 419 15.37 2.42 -18.68
C ILE A 419 14.42 1.37 -19.24
N ALA A 420 13.21 1.25 -18.68
CA ALA A 420 12.16 0.39 -19.20
C ALA A 420 10.79 0.90 -18.77
N THR A 421 9.80 0.59 -19.59
CA THR A 421 8.38 0.66 -19.26
C THR A 421 7.85 -0.76 -19.37
N ILE A 422 7.29 -1.29 -18.30
CA ILE A 422 6.92 -2.69 -18.16
C ILE A 422 5.40 -2.78 -18.23
N PRO A 423 4.82 -3.33 -19.30
CA PRO A 423 3.39 -3.59 -19.37
C PRO A 423 2.99 -4.63 -18.32
N VAL A 424 1.90 -4.37 -17.62
CA VAL A 424 1.36 -5.23 -16.58
C VAL A 424 -0.18 -5.27 -16.67
N ASP A 425 -0.88 -5.85 -15.70
CA ASP A 425 -2.35 -5.90 -15.75
C ASP A 425 -2.99 -4.62 -15.19
N ASP A 426 -4.29 -4.47 -15.43
CA ASP A 426 -5.07 -3.28 -15.10
C ASP A 426 -4.94 -2.79 -13.65
N GLY A 427 -4.64 -1.50 -13.52
CA GLY A 427 -4.58 -0.78 -12.25
C GLY A 427 -3.41 -1.23 -11.35
N PRO A 428 -2.15 -1.17 -11.83
CA PRO A 428 -0.98 -1.41 -10.98
C PRO A 428 -0.96 -0.37 -9.85
N ASN A 429 -0.91 -0.87 -8.62
CA ASN A 429 -1.01 -0.05 -7.42
C ASN A 429 0.23 -0.25 -6.56
N GLU A 430 0.24 -1.29 -5.71
CA GLU A 430 1.32 -1.58 -4.77
C GLU A 430 2.48 -2.32 -5.44
N LEU A 431 3.71 -2.00 -5.01
CA LEU A 431 4.94 -2.56 -5.53
C LEU A 431 5.77 -3.15 -4.38
N VAL A 432 6.13 -4.44 -4.47
CA VAL A 432 6.94 -5.11 -3.45
C VAL A 432 8.17 -5.74 -4.08
N VAL A 433 9.36 -5.27 -3.71
CA VAL A 433 10.63 -5.85 -4.16
C VAL A 433 11.07 -6.97 -3.23
N ASP A 434 11.31 -8.14 -3.81
CA ASP A 434 11.99 -9.26 -3.16
C ASP A 434 13.43 -9.35 -3.69
N GLU A 435 14.36 -8.81 -2.93
CA GLU A 435 15.80 -8.82 -3.24
C GLU A 435 16.37 -10.23 -3.31
N ALA A 436 15.90 -11.14 -2.46
CA ALA A 436 16.43 -12.50 -2.37
C ALA A 436 16.07 -13.32 -3.61
N ARG A 437 14.83 -13.18 -4.10
CA ARG A 437 14.36 -13.83 -5.33
C ARG A 437 14.64 -13.02 -6.59
N ARG A 438 15.03 -11.75 -6.44
CA ARG A 438 15.16 -10.77 -7.52
C ARG A 438 13.87 -10.69 -8.33
N LYS A 439 12.76 -10.46 -7.62
CA LYS A 439 11.43 -10.31 -8.19
C LYS A 439 10.80 -9.00 -7.72
N LEU A 440 9.99 -8.41 -8.57
CA LEU A 440 9.06 -7.36 -8.20
C LEU A 440 7.65 -7.94 -8.28
N TYR A 441 6.92 -7.91 -7.17
CA TYR A 441 5.49 -8.20 -7.13
C TYR A 441 4.71 -6.91 -7.37
N VAL A 442 3.85 -6.92 -8.37
CA VAL A 442 3.00 -5.78 -8.75
C VAL A 442 1.57 -6.15 -8.43
N VAL A 443 0.93 -5.42 -7.51
CA VAL A 443 -0.47 -5.65 -7.15
C VAL A 443 -1.37 -4.89 -8.12
N HIS A 444 -2.24 -5.60 -8.83
CA HIS A 444 -3.18 -5.01 -9.78
C HIS A 444 -4.57 -4.92 -9.15
N THR A 445 -4.93 -3.71 -8.69
CA THR A 445 -6.20 -3.52 -8.00
C THR A 445 -7.38 -3.80 -8.94
N LEU A 446 -7.37 -3.33 -10.18
CA LEU A 446 -8.53 -3.50 -11.06
C LEU A 446 -8.61 -4.92 -11.64
N ALA A 447 -7.48 -5.50 -12.04
CA ALA A 447 -7.45 -6.87 -12.56
C ALA A 447 -7.69 -7.95 -11.49
N SER A 448 -7.54 -7.62 -10.19
CA SER A 448 -7.56 -8.59 -9.09
C SER A 448 -6.50 -9.69 -9.23
N THR A 449 -5.30 -9.28 -9.62
CA THR A 449 -4.14 -10.17 -9.81
C THR A 449 -2.88 -9.61 -9.17
N ILE A 450 -1.83 -10.42 -9.10
CA ILE A 450 -0.47 -10.00 -8.78
C ILE A 450 0.45 -10.39 -9.94
N GLY A 451 1.11 -9.41 -10.54
CA GLY A 451 2.17 -9.62 -11.51
C GLY A 451 3.50 -9.91 -10.85
N VAL A 452 4.32 -10.74 -11.48
CA VAL A 452 5.71 -11.00 -11.07
C VAL A 452 6.64 -10.56 -12.19
N VAL A 453 7.44 -9.55 -11.91
CA VAL A 453 8.47 -9.02 -12.81
C VAL A 453 9.83 -9.58 -12.45
N GLU A 454 10.59 -10.00 -13.45
CA GLU A 454 11.96 -10.51 -13.30
C GLU A 454 12.97 -9.37 -13.09
N LEU A 455 13.72 -9.41 -11.99
CA LEU A 455 14.79 -8.43 -11.72
C LEU A 455 16.20 -8.99 -11.90
N ASP A 456 16.35 -10.31 -12.08
CA ASP A 456 17.66 -10.91 -12.30
C ASP A 456 18.36 -10.32 -13.53
N SER A 457 19.46 -9.60 -13.30
CA SER A 457 20.31 -9.02 -14.36
C SER A 457 20.85 -10.03 -15.37
N ALA A 458 20.95 -11.32 -15.01
CA ALA A 458 21.39 -12.40 -15.89
C ALA A 458 20.24 -13.03 -16.68
N SER A 459 18.98 -12.73 -16.34
CA SER A 459 17.82 -13.28 -17.02
C SER A 459 17.56 -12.54 -18.35
N PRO A 460 17.31 -13.25 -19.46
CA PRO A 460 16.89 -12.60 -20.72
C PRO A 460 15.50 -11.96 -20.61
N ARG A 461 14.75 -12.26 -19.54
CA ARG A 461 13.43 -11.67 -19.25
C ARG A 461 13.49 -10.55 -18.21
N ARG A 462 14.68 -10.04 -17.88
CA ARG A 462 14.82 -8.92 -16.94
C ARG A 462 13.92 -7.74 -17.34
N LEU A 463 13.24 -7.15 -16.36
CA LEU A 463 12.27 -6.07 -16.52
C LEU A 463 11.06 -6.47 -17.40
N GLN A 464 10.63 -7.73 -17.30
CA GLN A 464 9.42 -8.23 -17.94
C GLN A 464 8.54 -8.93 -16.92
N MET A 465 7.23 -8.77 -17.04
CA MET A 465 6.26 -9.58 -16.29
C MET A 465 6.29 -11.01 -16.82
N ILE A 466 6.69 -11.94 -15.97
CA ILE A 466 6.89 -13.35 -16.33
C ILE A 466 5.77 -14.25 -15.81
N ARG A 467 5.02 -13.80 -14.80
CA ARG A 467 3.94 -14.54 -14.17
C ARG A 467 2.81 -13.61 -13.75
N ARG A 468 1.60 -14.15 -13.75
CA ARG A 468 0.39 -13.58 -13.16
C ARG A 468 -0.14 -14.57 -12.12
N ILE A 469 -0.45 -14.09 -10.92
CA ILE A 469 -1.13 -14.84 -9.86
C ILE A 469 -2.53 -14.26 -9.75
N GLY A 470 -3.56 -15.08 -9.91
CA GLY A 470 -4.91 -14.60 -10.16
C GLY A 470 -5.34 -14.87 -11.59
N LEU A 471 -6.54 -15.44 -11.77
CA LEU A 471 -7.08 -15.73 -13.10
C LEU A 471 -7.86 -14.55 -13.72
N GLY A 472 -8.03 -13.45 -12.98
CA GLY A 472 -8.94 -12.37 -13.37
C GLY A 472 -10.41 -12.82 -13.24
N GLY A 473 -11.26 -11.95 -12.70
CA GLY A 473 -12.70 -12.20 -12.54
C GLY A 473 -13.51 -11.94 -13.80
#